data_AF-A0A1Q5N436-F1
#
_entry.id   AF-A0A1Q5N436-F1
#
_cell.length_a   1.000
_cell.length_b   1.000
_cell.length_c   1.000
_cell.angle_alpha   90.00
_cell.angle_beta   90.00
_cell.angle_gamma   90.00
#
_symmetry.space_group_name_H-M   'P 1'
#
loop_
_entity.id
_entity.type
_entity.pdbx_description
1 polymer ?
#
loop_
_entity_poly.entity_id
_entity_poly.type
_entity_poly.pdbx_seq_one_letter_code
_entity_poly.pdbx_strand_id
1 'polypeptide(L)'
;MIRGSMGLIETMRGARDTAIALGHELARQQGMAGDDDAGRSFAKVYTPAASTALDKMGFSSYILGATSRGLMRNAREFMAQESRTASAFLGKQVDLTVGMGDPGADCSESYLGLGQELPGVVGETAWYDQYAPAGRSDRFRGSPEKIRDVGRSWQHAGSLLQRFLEDAQTYASTASKTHSGEAADAFQSYFKHCVGLTCPPAKAQQDEPLVTNLVAACSQLAKACARYADHVEAAKAKIRDHKSDLFEVDMPWDTPMFGGNGYDGGLHDAVLGDSWIHDLGDVAHALDSSAARVTLPDAGGPAAPGLPGVPFLPPLIRLPVPLPIRLASYAGTPALLPMVNSVDPGIPFADPIAPVPGTTKLLTASEQQQFRTWMNSLTPGGFAGGGGPSDPDNAYQLRTSGYPEREVPLAGKNRGLMVDGIRPVDGYLVEAKHVRDPDCKKKSFRSLDRLEETLTKPVKVDSQGKIAWDPVIDSMYAGDEKELVRYKQAMENPANSEIRGLEIVTNGKDNAAYWQSMMAMSGTPGSTRYVP
;
A
#
# COMPACT_ATOMS: atom_id res chain seq x y z
N MET A 1 -9.66 0.71 -15.57
CA MET A 1 -9.05 1.83 -14.82
C MET A 1 -9.17 1.67 -13.30
N ILE A 2 -10.35 1.68 -12.70
CA ILE A 2 -10.55 1.61 -11.22
C ILE A 2 -9.81 0.41 -10.58
N ARG A 3 -9.97 -0.80 -11.14
CA ARG A 3 -9.27 -2.01 -10.65
C ARG A 3 -7.75 -1.88 -10.68
N GLY A 4 -7.22 -1.31 -11.77
CA GLY A 4 -5.78 -1.09 -11.91
C GLY A 4 -5.27 -0.06 -10.90
N SER A 5 -6.06 0.97 -10.61
CA SER A 5 -5.71 1.96 -9.59
C SER A 5 -5.65 1.34 -8.20
N MET A 6 -6.66 0.58 -7.77
CA MET A 6 -6.63 -0.06 -6.44
C MET A 6 -5.48 -1.05 -6.30
N GLY A 7 -5.20 -1.84 -7.35
CA GLY A 7 -4.05 -2.73 -7.37
C GLY A 7 -2.72 -2.01 -7.17
N LEU A 8 -2.53 -0.86 -7.83
CA LEU A 8 -1.32 -0.04 -7.68
C LEU A 8 -1.15 0.57 -6.28
N ILE A 9 -2.25 0.80 -5.53
CA ILE A 9 -2.18 1.25 -4.12
C ILE A 9 -1.62 0.12 -3.25
N GLU A 10 -2.04 -1.12 -3.49
CA GLU A 10 -1.49 -2.28 -2.77
C GLU A 10 -0.01 -2.48 -3.10
N THR A 11 0.37 -2.37 -4.37
CA THR A 11 1.78 -2.43 -4.79
C THR A 11 2.62 -1.32 -4.15
N MET A 12 2.09 -0.09 -4.07
CA MET A 12 2.73 1.02 -3.37
C MET A 12 3.02 0.67 -1.91
N ARG A 13 2.02 0.16 -1.17
CA ARG A 13 2.16 -0.22 0.23
C ARG A 13 3.21 -1.32 0.40
N GLY A 14 3.18 -2.32 -0.49
CA GLY A 14 4.21 -3.36 -0.55
C GLY A 14 5.63 -2.80 -0.72
N ALA A 15 5.84 -1.87 -1.66
CA ALA A 15 7.14 -1.25 -1.88
C ALA A 15 7.64 -0.44 -0.66
N ARG A 16 6.75 0.30 -0.01
CA ARG A 16 7.03 1.03 1.25
C ARG A 16 7.45 0.07 2.36
N ASP A 17 6.67 -0.97 2.58
CA ASP A 17 6.88 -1.91 3.69
C ASP A 17 8.16 -2.75 3.47
N THR A 18 8.47 -3.11 2.22
CA THR A 18 9.75 -3.73 1.87
C THR A 18 10.93 -2.82 2.18
N ALA A 19 10.85 -1.51 1.91
CA ALA A 19 11.93 -0.58 2.22
C ALA A 19 12.18 -0.50 3.74
N ILE A 20 11.12 -0.40 4.55
CA ILE A 20 11.23 -0.39 6.02
C ILE A 20 11.85 -1.69 6.54
N ALA A 21 11.30 -2.84 6.11
CA ALA A 21 11.76 -4.16 6.55
C ALA A 21 13.24 -4.38 6.17
N LEU A 22 13.62 -4.03 4.94
CA LEU A 22 14.99 -4.13 4.49
C LEU A 22 15.91 -3.20 5.29
N GLY A 23 15.51 -1.96 5.56
CA GLY A 23 16.28 -1.04 6.41
C GLY A 23 16.61 -1.63 7.79
N HIS A 24 15.63 -2.28 8.43
CA HIS A 24 15.86 -2.97 9.72
C HIS A 24 16.77 -4.19 9.59
N GLU A 25 16.66 -4.99 8.53
CA GLU A 25 17.54 -6.14 8.33
C GLU A 25 18.98 -5.70 8.05
N LEU A 26 19.16 -4.64 7.26
CA LEU A 26 20.46 -4.06 6.94
C LEU A 26 21.14 -3.37 8.12
N ALA A 27 20.42 -3.06 9.21
CA ALA A 27 21.05 -2.61 10.46
C ALA A 27 22.11 -3.62 10.97
N ARG A 28 22.00 -4.90 10.61
CA ARG A 28 22.98 -5.95 10.97
C ARG A 28 24.25 -5.94 10.12
N GLN A 29 24.31 -5.13 9.06
CA GLN A 29 25.49 -5.03 8.19
C GLN A 29 26.70 -4.40 8.90
N GLN A 30 26.50 -3.81 10.09
CA GLN A 30 27.57 -3.18 10.84
C GLN A 30 28.75 -4.14 11.05
N GLY A 31 29.92 -3.72 10.57
CA GLY A 31 31.15 -4.50 10.65
C GLY A 31 31.10 -5.84 9.92
N MET A 32 30.30 -5.97 8.85
CA MET A 32 30.32 -7.19 8.03
C MET A 32 31.58 -7.27 7.17
N ALA A 33 32.12 -6.14 6.71
CA ALA A 33 33.37 -6.06 5.98
C ALA A 33 34.57 -5.96 6.93
N GLY A 34 35.73 -6.40 6.45
CA GLY A 34 36.97 -6.28 7.18
C GLY A 34 37.43 -4.83 7.34
N ASP A 35 38.32 -4.62 8.31
CA ASP A 35 39.08 -3.38 8.53
C ASP A 35 40.30 -3.27 7.60
N ASP A 36 40.55 -4.33 6.83
CA ASP A 36 41.64 -4.43 5.87
C ASP A 36 41.34 -3.69 4.56
N ASP A 37 42.36 -3.54 3.71
CA ASP A 37 42.22 -2.80 2.46
C ASP A 37 41.17 -3.41 1.52
N ALA A 38 40.99 -4.74 1.55
CA ALA A 38 39.94 -5.41 0.80
C ALA A 38 38.53 -5.04 1.32
N GLY A 39 38.30 -5.08 2.64
CA GLY A 39 37.04 -4.66 3.24
C GLY A 39 36.71 -3.19 3.01
N ARG A 40 37.72 -2.31 3.05
CA ARG A 40 37.57 -0.87 2.73
C ARG A 40 37.24 -0.65 1.24
N SER A 41 37.89 -1.37 0.33
CA SER A 41 37.57 -1.32 -1.10
C SER A 41 36.15 -1.80 -1.40
N PHE A 42 35.71 -2.90 -0.78
CA PHE A 42 34.34 -3.38 -0.91
C PHE A 42 33.33 -2.36 -0.34
N ALA A 43 33.58 -1.84 0.86
CA ALA A 43 32.69 -0.87 1.50
C ALA A 43 32.54 0.44 0.69
N LYS A 44 33.59 0.86 -0.02
CA LYS A 44 33.59 2.06 -0.87
C LYS A 44 32.56 2.00 -2.00
N VAL A 45 32.35 0.83 -2.58
CA VAL A 45 31.37 0.62 -3.67
C VAL A 45 30.01 0.15 -3.15
N TYR A 46 29.99 -0.67 -2.10
CA TYR A 46 28.75 -1.21 -1.52
C TYR A 46 27.92 -0.14 -0.81
N THR A 47 28.54 0.71 0.02
CA THR A 47 27.81 1.69 0.85
C THR A 47 26.94 2.65 0.02
N PRO A 48 27.46 3.35 -1.01
CA PRO A 48 26.64 4.23 -1.83
C PRO A 48 25.56 3.46 -2.61
N ALA A 49 25.87 2.26 -3.12
CA ALA A 49 24.90 1.43 -3.83
C ALA A 49 23.73 0.99 -2.92
N ALA A 50 24.03 0.51 -1.72
CA ALA A 50 23.05 0.08 -0.71
C ALA A 50 22.17 1.24 -0.24
N SER A 51 22.79 2.38 0.09
CA SER A 51 22.07 3.59 0.52
C SER A 51 21.10 4.07 -0.55
N THR A 52 21.59 4.27 -1.79
CA THR A 52 20.76 4.77 -2.88
C THR A 52 19.65 3.78 -3.24
N ALA A 53 19.93 2.48 -3.27
CA ALA A 53 18.91 1.47 -3.52
C ALA A 53 17.77 1.53 -2.50
N LEU A 54 18.10 1.59 -1.21
CA LEU A 54 17.10 1.65 -0.14
C LEU A 54 16.26 2.93 -0.21
N ASP A 55 16.90 4.09 -0.44
CA ASP A 55 16.19 5.37 -0.60
C ASP A 55 15.24 5.37 -1.81
N LYS A 56 15.69 4.82 -2.94
CA LYS A 56 14.87 4.74 -4.15
C LYS A 56 13.75 3.71 -4.04
N MET A 57 13.89 2.66 -3.23
CA MET A 57 12.77 1.77 -2.90
C MET A 57 11.66 2.53 -2.17
N GLY A 58 12.00 3.31 -1.15
CA GLY A 58 11.04 4.18 -0.47
C GLY A 58 10.35 5.15 -1.43
N PHE A 59 11.12 5.79 -2.31
CA PHE A 59 10.58 6.71 -3.34
C PHE A 59 9.66 6.03 -4.36
N SER A 60 9.92 4.76 -4.71
CA SER A 60 9.10 4.02 -5.68
C SER A 60 7.63 3.87 -5.25
N SER A 61 7.36 3.87 -3.94
CA SER A 61 6.00 3.87 -3.42
C SER A 61 5.21 5.12 -3.88
N TYR A 62 5.81 6.30 -3.87
CA TYR A 62 5.17 7.53 -4.34
C TYR A 62 4.84 7.49 -5.84
N ILE A 63 5.68 6.85 -6.65
CA ILE A 63 5.44 6.69 -8.09
C ILE A 63 4.19 5.84 -8.31
N LEU A 64 4.11 4.69 -7.64
CA LEU A 64 2.97 3.77 -7.73
C LEU A 64 1.69 4.41 -7.20
N GLY A 65 1.77 5.12 -6.07
CA GLY A 65 0.67 5.87 -5.48
C GLY A 65 0.15 7.01 -6.37
N ALA A 66 1.03 7.81 -6.95
CA ALA A 66 0.67 8.89 -7.87
C ALA A 66 0.04 8.33 -9.17
N THR A 67 0.58 7.24 -9.70
CA THR A 67 0.03 6.53 -10.87
C THR A 67 -1.40 6.07 -10.59
N SER A 68 -1.63 5.47 -9.42
CA SER A 68 -2.96 5.05 -9.00
C SER A 68 -3.94 6.23 -8.90
N ARG A 69 -3.54 7.31 -8.22
CA ARG A 69 -4.35 8.52 -8.07
C ARG A 69 -4.79 9.08 -9.40
N GLY A 70 -3.85 9.24 -10.35
CA GLY A 70 -4.15 9.74 -11.69
C GLY A 70 -5.13 8.85 -12.44
N LEU A 71 -4.96 7.52 -12.34
CA LEU A 71 -5.83 6.56 -13.03
C LEU A 71 -7.27 6.58 -12.48
N MET A 72 -7.46 6.71 -11.17
CA MET A 72 -8.80 6.84 -10.57
C MET A 72 -9.45 8.16 -10.94
N ARG A 73 -8.69 9.26 -10.96
CA ARG A 73 -9.20 10.56 -11.39
C ARG A 73 -9.69 10.50 -12.84
N ASN A 74 -8.90 9.94 -13.75
CA ASN A 74 -9.32 9.74 -15.14
C ASN A 74 -10.60 8.91 -15.24
N ALA A 75 -10.70 7.81 -14.49
CA ALA A 75 -11.92 7.00 -14.47
C ALA A 75 -13.15 7.81 -14.06
N ARG A 76 -13.03 8.69 -13.05
CA ARG A 76 -14.12 9.55 -12.60
C ARG A 76 -14.52 10.60 -13.62
N GLU A 77 -13.56 11.21 -14.32
CA GLU A 77 -13.85 12.17 -15.38
C GLU A 77 -14.59 11.52 -16.56
N PHE A 78 -14.17 10.32 -16.99
CA PHE A 78 -14.90 9.58 -18.03
C PHE A 78 -16.33 9.24 -17.60
N MET A 79 -16.52 8.75 -16.37
CA MET A 79 -17.86 8.48 -15.83
C MET A 79 -18.74 9.74 -15.77
N ALA A 80 -18.17 10.87 -15.36
CA ALA A 80 -18.88 12.15 -15.32
C ALA A 80 -19.29 12.64 -16.72
N GLN A 81 -18.46 12.39 -17.74
CA GLN A 81 -18.74 12.77 -19.12
C GLN A 81 -19.82 11.88 -19.76
N GLU A 82 -19.81 10.58 -19.49
CA GLU A 82 -20.70 9.60 -20.15
C GLU A 82 -22.09 9.51 -19.51
N SER A 83 -22.23 9.86 -18.23
CA SER A 83 -23.49 9.70 -17.48
C SER A 83 -23.91 10.97 -16.76
N ARG A 84 -25.09 11.51 -17.12
CA ARG A 84 -25.70 12.66 -16.43
C ARG A 84 -25.95 12.36 -14.95
N THR A 85 -26.33 11.12 -14.64
CA THR A 85 -26.56 10.67 -13.27
C THR A 85 -25.24 10.63 -12.50
N ALA A 86 -24.17 10.06 -13.08
CA ALA A 86 -22.86 10.04 -12.46
C ALA A 86 -22.30 11.46 -12.27
N SER A 87 -22.46 12.34 -13.26
CA SER A 87 -22.08 13.76 -13.17
C SER A 87 -22.78 14.46 -12.00
N ALA A 88 -24.09 14.24 -11.85
CA ALA A 88 -24.86 14.81 -10.74
C ALA A 88 -24.44 14.25 -9.37
N PHE A 89 -24.01 12.98 -9.30
CA PHE A 89 -23.45 12.41 -8.07
C PHE A 89 -22.07 12.98 -7.74
N LEU A 90 -21.15 12.96 -8.71
CA LEU A 90 -19.76 13.38 -8.52
C LEU A 90 -19.66 14.88 -8.22
N GLY A 91 -20.50 15.72 -8.84
CA GLY A 91 -20.52 17.17 -8.58
C GLY A 91 -21.06 17.57 -7.20
N LYS A 92 -21.75 16.68 -6.49
CA LYS A 92 -22.26 16.92 -5.12
C LYS A 92 -21.30 16.42 -4.03
N GLN A 93 -20.21 15.77 -4.40
CA GLN A 93 -19.34 15.09 -3.47
C GLN A 93 -17.96 15.71 -3.41
N VAL A 94 -17.34 15.61 -2.24
CA VAL A 94 -15.92 15.93 -2.06
C VAL A 94 -15.10 14.93 -2.89
N ASP A 95 -14.03 15.41 -3.53
CA ASP A 95 -13.12 14.53 -4.25
C ASP A 95 -12.38 13.60 -3.29
N LEU A 96 -12.82 12.34 -3.20
CA LEU A 96 -12.22 11.31 -2.35
C LEU A 96 -10.88 10.77 -2.88
N THR A 97 -10.43 11.19 -4.06
CA THR A 97 -9.07 10.86 -4.54
C THR A 97 -7.99 11.74 -3.89
N VAL A 98 -8.38 12.81 -3.20
CA VAL A 98 -7.46 13.71 -2.49
C VAL A 98 -6.79 12.97 -1.34
N GLY A 99 -5.49 12.71 -1.50
CA GLY A 99 -4.67 11.93 -0.57
C GLY A 99 -4.69 10.42 -0.80
N MET A 100 -5.38 9.93 -1.84
CA MET A 100 -5.28 8.53 -2.27
C MET A 100 -3.86 8.27 -2.80
N GLY A 101 -3.23 7.15 -2.43
CA GLY A 101 -1.86 6.86 -2.89
C GLY A 101 -0.80 7.78 -2.28
N ASP A 102 -1.05 8.34 -1.09
CA ASP A 102 0.01 8.89 -0.23
C ASP A 102 0.53 7.78 0.69
N PRO A 103 1.74 7.25 0.45
CA PRO A 103 2.27 6.14 1.25
C PRO A 103 2.55 6.52 2.72
N GLY A 104 2.62 7.82 3.04
CA GLY A 104 2.91 8.34 4.37
C GLY A 104 1.68 8.62 5.24
N ALA A 105 0.46 8.55 4.68
CA ALA A 105 -0.76 8.93 5.40
C ALA A 105 -1.03 8.08 6.66
N ASP A 106 -0.64 6.81 6.62
CA ASP A 106 -0.91 5.82 7.67
C ASP A 106 0.36 5.19 8.28
N CYS A 107 1.53 5.69 7.89
CA CYS A 107 2.83 5.17 8.36
C CYS A 107 3.45 6.13 9.36
N SER A 108 3.63 5.68 10.60
CA SER A 108 4.32 6.46 11.65
C SER A 108 5.84 6.47 11.50
N GLU A 109 6.37 5.53 10.72
CA GLU A 109 7.81 5.36 10.49
C GLU A 109 8.24 6.04 9.20
N SER A 110 9.42 6.69 9.24
CA SER A 110 10.04 7.25 8.04
C SER A 110 10.56 6.12 7.18
N TYR A 111 10.21 6.12 5.89
CA TYR A 111 10.70 5.17 4.89
C TYR A 111 11.46 5.85 3.75
N LEU A 112 11.62 7.18 3.85
CA LEU A 112 12.47 7.99 2.99
C LEU A 112 13.76 8.30 3.73
N GLY A 113 14.89 8.29 3.02
CA GLY A 113 16.20 8.59 3.61
C GLY A 113 16.77 7.46 4.47
N LEU A 114 16.14 6.28 4.51
CA LEU A 114 16.61 5.11 5.25
C LEU A 114 18.04 4.69 4.84
N GLY A 115 18.44 4.95 3.60
CA GLY A 115 19.80 4.71 3.13
C GLY A 115 20.85 5.52 3.89
N GLN A 116 20.51 6.75 4.29
CA GLN A 116 21.39 7.65 5.05
C GLN A 116 21.56 7.22 6.51
N GLU A 117 20.64 6.40 7.01
CA GLU A 117 20.63 5.88 8.38
C GLU A 117 21.35 4.52 8.50
N LEU A 118 21.80 3.94 7.39
CA LEU A 118 22.49 2.67 7.37
C LEU A 118 23.82 2.73 8.14
N PRO A 119 24.13 1.75 9.00
CA PRO A 119 25.37 1.74 9.76
C PRO A 119 26.57 1.42 8.86
N GLY A 120 27.75 1.88 9.31
CA GLY A 120 29.02 1.65 8.64
C GLY A 120 29.35 0.16 8.45
N VAL A 121 29.82 -0.18 7.25
CA VAL A 121 30.00 -1.56 6.80
C VAL A 121 31.36 -2.15 7.23
N VAL A 122 32.37 -1.29 7.43
CA VAL A 122 33.73 -1.65 7.87
C VAL A 122 33.73 -1.99 9.35
N GLY A 123 34.27 -3.16 9.71
CA GLY A 123 34.47 -3.59 11.08
C GLY A 123 35.78 -3.03 11.67
N GLU A 124 35.96 -3.18 12.98
CA GLU A 124 37.19 -2.77 13.67
C GLU A 124 38.04 -3.99 14.01
N THR A 125 39.35 -3.90 13.76
CA THR A 125 40.30 -4.90 14.27
C THR A 125 40.47 -4.69 15.78
N ALA A 126 40.28 -5.76 16.57
CA ALA A 126 40.46 -5.67 18.01
C ALA A 126 41.93 -5.41 18.37
N TRP A 127 42.17 -4.58 19.39
CA TRP A 127 43.53 -4.17 19.76
C TRP A 127 44.45 -5.36 20.11
N TYR A 128 43.91 -6.43 20.68
CA TYR A 128 44.69 -7.63 21.04
C TYR A 128 45.05 -8.49 19.82
N ASP A 129 44.27 -8.43 18.74
CA ASP A 129 44.58 -9.09 17.46
C ASP A 129 45.57 -8.24 16.64
N GLN A 130 45.48 -6.92 16.74
CA GLN A 130 46.42 -5.99 16.11
C GLN A 130 47.84 -6.08 16.70
N TYR A 131 47.97 -6.24 18.02
CA TYR A 131 49.26 -6.25 18.73
C TYR A 131 49.67 -7.64 19.26
N ALA A 132 49.12 -8.71 18.71
CA ALA A 132 49.42 -10.08 19.15
C ALA A 132 50.94 -10.39 19.01
N PRO A 133 51.64 -10.79 20.10
CA PRO A 133 53.07 -11.08 20.05
C PRO A 133 53.39 -12.33 19.22
N ALA A 134 54.63 -12.42 18.73
CA ALA A 134 55.18 -13.54 17.94
C ALA A 134 54.63 -13.71 16.51
N GLY A 135 54.35 -12.61 15.79
CA GLY A 135 53.98 -12.66 14.36
C GLY A 135 52.57 -13.19 14.10
N ARG A 136 51.71 -13.23 15.14
CA ARG A 136 50.32 -13.71 15.05
C ARG A 136 49.29 -12.59 14.86
N SER A 137 49.77 -11.36 14.62
CA SER A 137 48.94 -10.18 14.36
C SER A 137 48.15 -10.37 13.06
N ASP A 138 46.84 -10.13 13.09
CA ASP A 138 45.96 -10.26 11.91
C ASP A 138 44.89 -9.16 11.92
N ARG A 139 44.48 -8.69 10.73
CA ARG A 139 43.35 -7.75 10.60
C ARG A 139 42.05 -8.50 10.53
N PHE A 140 40.98 -7.89 11.03
CA PHE A 140 39.64 -8.44 10.82
C PHE A 140 39.30 -8.39 9.33
N ARG A 141 39.06 -9.55 8.70
CA ARG A 141 38.79 -9.70 7.25
C ARG A 141 37.30 -9.76 6.89
N GLY A 142 36.42 -9.47 7.85
CA GLY A 142 34.98 -9.60 7.69
C GLY A 142 34.42 -10.98 8.08
N SER A 143 33.09 -11.05 8.18
CA SER A 143 32.34 -12.29 8.48
C SER A 143 31.57 -12.75 7.24
N PRO A 144 31.99 -13.86 6.60
CA PRO A 144 31.28 -14.45 5.47
C PRO A 144 29.81 -14.74 5.78
N GLU A 145 29.51 -15.15 7.01
CA GLU A 145 28.16 -15.44 7.47
C GLU A 145 27.30 -14.17 7.45
N LYS A 146 27.77 -13.08 8.09
CA LYS A 146 27.05 -11.79 8.07
C LYS A 146 26.88 -11.25 6.66
N ILE A 147 27.93 -11.34 5.82
CA ILE A 147 27.88 -10.86 4.44
C ILE A 147 26.83 -11.66 3.64
N ARG A 148 26.76 -12.98 3.82
CA ARG A 148 25.74 -13.83 3.18
C ARG A 148 24.34 -13.54 3.70
N ASP A 149 24.19 -13.28 4.99
CA ASP A 149 22.91 -12.89 5.58
C ASP A 149 22.38 -11.60 4.94
N VAL A 150 23.23 -10.57 4.85
CA VAL A 150 22.91 -9.30 4.17
C VAL A 150 22.62 -9.53 2.68
N GLY A 151 23.41 -10.37 2.01
CA GLY A 151 23.16 -10.77 0.62
C GLY A 151 21.79 -11.44 0.43
N ARG A 152 21.36 -12.27 1.38
CA ARG A 152 20.03 -12.90 1.37
C ARG A 152 18.91 -11.88 1.58
N SER A 153 19.09 -10.89 2.47
CA SER A 153 18.12 -9.79 2.63
C SER A 153 17.94 -8.99 1.34
N TRP A 154 19.04 -8.66 0.64
CA TRP A 154 18.96 -8.02 -0.68
C TRP A 154 18.28 -8.89 -1.73
N GLN A 155 18.60 -10.19 -1.75
CA GLN A 155 17.96 -11.13 -2.68
C GLN A 155 16.45 -11.21 -2.44
N HIS A 156 16.03 -11.30 -1.18
CA HIS A 156 14.62 -11.39 -0.80
C HIS A 156 13.88 -10.09 -1.15
N ALA A 157 14.44 -8.91 -0.81
CA ALA A 157 13.88 -7.63 -1.24
C ALA A 157 13.75 -7.52 -2.76
N GLY A 158 14.75 -8.01 -3.51
CA GLY A 158 14.70 -8.09 -4.97
C GLY A 158 13.54 -8.94 -5.50
N SER A 159 13.29 -10.11 -4.91
CA SER A 159 12.16 -10.97 -5.26
C SER A 159 10.80 -10.30 -5.00
N LEU A 160 10.67 -9.59 -3.88
CA LEU A 160 9.44 -8.86 -3.55
C LEU A 160 9.20 -7.69 -4.52
N LEU A 161 10.24 -6.91 -4.83
CA LEU A 161 10.15 -5.82 -5.81
C LEU A 161 9.86 -6.33 -7.23
N GLN A 162 10.43 -7.48 -7.62
CA GLN A 162 10.12 -8.12 -8.90
C GLN A 162 8.63 -8.45 -8.97
N ARG A 163 8.09 -9.02 -7.90
CA ARG A 163 6.68 -9.36 -7.82
C ARG A 163 5.78 -8.14 -7.88
N PHE A 164 6.14 -7.08 -7.17
CA PHE A 164 5.44 -5.80 -7.23
C PHE A 164 5.50 -5.15 -8.61
N LEU A 165 6.61 -5.30 -9.33
CA LEU A 165 6.72 -4.88 -10.73
C LEU A 165 5.75 -5.68 -11.61
N GLU A 166 5.69 -7.01 -11.47
CA GLU A 166 4.79 -7.88 -12.23
C GLU A 166 3.30 -7.57 -11.94
N ASP A 167 2.95 -7.33 -10.67
CA ASP A 167 1.62 -6.91 -10.25
C ASP A 167 1.27 -5.54 -10.84
N ALA A 168 2.18 -4.56 -10.74
CA ALA A 168 1.98 -3.23 -11.33
C ALA A 168 1.78 -3.30 -12.85
N GLN A 169 2.56 -4.13 -13.55
CA GLN A 169 2.42 -4.36 -14.99
C GLN A 169 1.07 -4.99 -15.33
N THR A 170 0.61 -5.95 -14.52
CA THR A 170 -0.71 -6.58 -14.66
C THR A 170 -1.84 -5.57 -14.46
N TYR A 171 -1.73 -4.71 -13.45
CA TYR A 171 -2.70 -3.64 -13.19
C TYR A 171 -2.69 -2.58 -14.28
N ALA A 172 -1.54 -2.20 -14.80
CA ALA A 172 -1.40 -1.28 -15.92
C ALA A 172 -1.99 -1.88 -17.21
N SER A 173 -1.72 -3.14 -17.52
CA SER A 173 -2.33 -3.85 -18.65
C SER A 173 -3.85 -3.91 -18.53
N THR A 174 -4.36 -4.21 -17.32
CA THR A 174 -5.80 -4.23 -17.03
C THR A 174 -6.43 -2.85 -17.21
N ALA A 175 -5.72 -1.78 -16.84
CA ALA A 175 -6.17 -0.42 -17.08
C ALA A 175 -6.23 -0.07 -18.57
N SER A 176 -5.24 -0.51 -19.36
CA SER A 176 -5.12 -0.22 -20.79
C SER A 176 -6.08 -1.00 -21.69
N LYS A 177 -6.59 -2.17 -21.28
CA LYS A 177 -7.52 -2.99 -22.09
C LYS A 177 -8.79 -2.27 -22.52
N THR A 178 -9.23 -1.29 -21.74
CA THR A 178 -10.48 -0.55 -21.99
C THR A 178 -10.28 0.96 -21.98
N HIS A 179 -9.03 1.43 -22.08
CA HIS A 179 -8.68 2.84 -22.03
C HIS A 179 -7.86 3.19 -23.28
N SER A 180 -8.32 4.18 -24.05
CA SER A 180 -7.70 4.64 -25.30
C SER A 180 -7.75 6.16 -25.40
N GLY A 181 -6.87 6.74 -26.22
CA GLY A 181 -6.76 8.19 -26.43
C GLY A 181 -5.62 8.81 -25.62
N GLU A 182 -5.50 10.14 -25.69
CA GLU A 182 -4.34 10.88 -25.17
C GLU A 182 -4.07 10.62 -23.68
N ALA A 183 -5.11 10.49 -22.85
CA ALA A 183 -4.96 10.15 -21.44
C ALA A 183 -4.42 8.72 -21.21
N ALA A 184 -4.77 7.77 -22.09
CA ALA A 184 -4.25 6.42 -22.06
C ALA A 184 -2.79 6.38 -22.52
N ASP A 185 -2.46 7.13 -23.56
CA ASP A 185 -1.09 7.22 -24.10
C ASP A 185 -0.15 7.91 -23.09
N ALA A 186 -0.63 8.95 -22.41
CA ALA A 186 0.09 9.62 -21.33
C ALA A 186 0.32 8.68 -20.14
N PHE A 187 -0.70 7.91 -19.74
CA PHE A 187 -0.57 6.89 -18.69
C PHE A 187 0.45 5.80 -19.06
N GLN A 188 0.33 5.23 -20.27
CA GLN A 188 1.25 4.19 -20.73
C GLN A 188 2.68 4.70 -20.85
N SER A 189 2.85 5.93 -21.34
CA SER A 189 4.15 6.59 -21.39
C SER A 189 4.70 6.79 -19.99
N TYR A 190 3.94 7.34 -19.06
CA TYR A 190 4.36 7.52 -17.67
C TYR A 190 4.79 6.19 -17.03
N PHE A 191 3.95 5.17 -17.16
CA PHE A 191 4.21 3.84 -16.61
C PHE A 191 5.46 3.21 -17.21
N LYS A 192 5.63 3.30 -18.54
CA LYS A 192 6.81 2.78 -19.24
C LYS A 192 8.10 3.45 -18.77
N HIS A 193 8.10 4.77 -18.56
CA HIS A 193 9.31 5.51 -18.20
C HIS A 193 9.66 5.41 -16.71
N CYS A 194 8.67 5.29 -15.83
CA CYS A 194 8.89 5.33 -14.38
C CYS A 194 8.89 3.95 -13.71
N VAL A 195 8.04 3.03 -14.17
CA VAL A 195 7.86 1.70 -13.58
C VAL A 195 8.50 0.63 -14.46
N GLY A 196 8.17 0.63 -15.75
CA GLY A 196 8.69 -0.31 -16.74
C GLY A 196 7.71 -1.44 -17.10
N LEU A 197 7.77 -1.86 -18.37
CA LEU A 197 6.92 -2.91 -18.94
C LEU A 197 7.70 -4.19 -19.30
N THR A 198 8.99 -4.20 -18.97
CA THR A 198 9.95 -5.24 -19.36
C THR A 198 10.44 -5.98 -18.11
N CYS A 199 10.98 -7.18 -18.33
CA CYS A 199 11.67 -7.90 -17.28
C CYS A 199 12.91 -7.12 -16.81
N PRO A 200 13.24 -7.16 -15.51
CA PRO A 200 14.45 -6.56 -14.99
C PRO A 200 15.71 -7.06 -15.70
N PRO A 201 16.65 -6.16 -16.04
CA PRO A 201 17.94 -6.57 -16.55
C PRO A 201 18.74 -7.30 -15.47
N ALA A 202 19.78 -8.02 -15.88
CA ALA A 202 20.68 -8.70 -14.93
C ALA A 202 21.51 -7.74 -14.05
N LYS A 203 21.61 -6.48 -14.47
CA LYS A 203 22.42 -5.41 -13.87
C LYS A 203 21.68 -4.08 -14.01
N ALA A 204 21.77 -3.19 -13.02
CA ALA A 204 21.18 -1.86 -13.08
C ALA A 204 21.85 -1.03 -14.19
N GLN A 205 21.03 -0.33 -14.99
CA GLN A 205 21.46 0.44 -16.16
C GLN A 205 20.81 1.82 -16.17
N GLN A 206 21.49 2.83 -16.72
CA GLN A 206 21.03 4.22 -16.61
C GLN A 206 19.72 4.49 -17.37
N ASP A 207 19.45 3.76 -18.45
CA ASP A 207 18.29 3.92 -19.32
C ASP A 207 17.03 3.18 -18.83
N GLU A 208 17.19 2.29 -17.84
CA GLU A 208 16.09 1.47 -17.35
C GLU A 208 15.14 2.22 -16.39
N PRO A 209 13.84 1.92 -16.39
CA PRO A 209 12.86 2.52 -15.48
C PRO A 209 13.19 2.23 -14.01
N LEU A 210 12.85 3.15 -13.11
CA LEU A 210 13.30 3.09 -11.71
C LEU A 210 12.94 1.76 -11.02
N VAL A 211 11.68 1.31 -11.11
CA VAL A 211 11.24 0.09 -10.42
C VAL A 211 11.91 -1.15 -10.99
N THR A 212 12.02 -1.26 -12.32
CA THR A 212 12.81 -2.30 -13.01
C THR A 212 14.27 -2.31 -12.53
N ASN A 213 14.87 -1.13 -12.41
CA ASN A 213 16.28 -0.97 -12.03
C ASN A 213 16.53 -1.34 -10.57
N LEU A 214 15.55 -1.13 -9.68
CA LEU A 214 15.65 -1.51 -8.27
C LEU A 214 15.74 -3.02 -8.08
N VAL A 215 15.01 -3.80 -8.88
CA VAL A 215 15.12 -5.27 -8.85
C VAL A 215 16.52 -5.73 -9.28
N ALA A 216 17.05 -5.11 -10.33
CA ALA A 216 18.40 -5.39 -10.82
C ALA A 216 19.48 -5.01 -9.79
N ALA A 217 19.32 -3.85 -9.15
CA ALA A 217 20.21 -3.37 -8.09
C ALA A 217 20.24 -4.31 -6.88
N CYS A 218 19.08 -4.79 -6.41
CA CYS A 218 18.99 -5.79 -5.34
C CYS A 218 19.75 -7.07 -5.70
N SER A 219 19.56 -7.55 -6.92
CA SER A 219 20.22 -8.75 -7.42
C SER A 219 21.74 -8.57 -7.53
N GLN A 220 22.20 -7.39 -7.94
CA GLN A 220 23.62 -7.05 -7.97
C GLN A 220 24.23 -6.98 -6.57
N LEU A 221 23.58 -6.29 -5.64
CA LEU A 221 24.01 -6.20 -4.24
C LEU A 221 24.11 -7.58 -3.60
N ALA A 222 23.09 -8.43 -3.78
CA ALA A 222 23.09 -9.81 -3.29
C ALA A 222 24.26 -10.63 -3.86
N LYS A 223 24.51 -10.54 -5.17
CA LYS A 223 25.61 -11.25 -5.84
C LYS A 223 26.97 -10.74 -5.38
N ALA A 224 27.15 -9.44 -5.23
CA ALA A 224 28.39 -8.85 -4.75
C ALA A 224 28.70 -9.26 -3.31
N CYS A 225 27.68 -9.29 -2.43
CA CYS A 225 27.81 -9.84 -1.09
C CYS A 225 28.24 -11.32 -1.13
N ALA A 226 27.57 -12.16 -1.93
CA ALA A 226 27.94 -13.57 -2.05
C ALA A 226 29.40 -13.76 -2.54
N ARG A 227 29.80 -13.02 -3.58
CA ARG A 227 31.19 -13.04 -4.10
C ARG A 227 32.20 -12.61 -3.05
N TYR A 228 31.93 -11.52 -2.34
CA TYR A 228 32.83 -11.05 -1.30
C TYR A 228 32.98 -12.06 -0.16
N ALA A 229 31.88 -12.70 0.27
CA ALA A 229 31.93 -13.76 1.27
C ALA A 229 32.79 -14.95 0.82
N ASP A 230 32.66 -15.38 -0.44
CA ASP A 230 33.46 -16.47 -1.00
C ASP A 230 34.96 -16.10 -1.06
N HIS A 231 35.28 -14.86 -1.45
CA HIS A 231 36.66 -14.36 -1.46
C HIS A 231 37.26 -14.33 -0.05
N VAL A 232 36.49 -13.90 0.96
CA VAL A 232 36.94 -13.89 2.36
C VAL A 232 37.20 -15.31 2.87
N GLU A 233 36.37 -16.30 2.52
CA GLU A 233 36.62 -17.71 2.89
C GLU A 233 37.86 -18.29 2.21
N ALA A 234 38.02 -18.03 0.92
CA ALA A 234 39.20 -18.47 0.16
C ALA A 234 40.49 -17.86 0.72
N ALA A 235 40.46 -16.57 1.07
CA ALA A 235 41.56 -15.88 1.73
C ALA A 235 41.86 -16.49 3.11
N LYS A 236 40.84 -16.71 3.95
CA LYS A 236 41.00 -17.35 5.26
C LYS A 236 41.60 -18.75 5.16
N ALA A 237 41.29 -19.51 4.10
CA ALA A 237 41.91 -20.82 3.87
C ALA A 237 43.41 -20.69 3.56
N LYS A 238 43.78 -19.83 2.60
CA LYS A 238 45.18 -19.59 2.24
C LYS A 238 46.01 -19.04 3.41
N ILE A 239 45.43 -18.16 4.22
CA ILE A 239 46.10 -17.60 5.41
C ILE A 239 46.39 -18.71 6.43
N ARG A 240 45.47 -19.67 6.61
CA ARG A 240 45.72 -20.82 7.50
C ARG A 240 46.85 -21.69 6.98
N ASP A 241 46.90 -21.93 5.68
CA ASP A 241 47.97 -22.71 5.05
C ASP A 241 49.32 -22.01 5.20
N HIS A 242 49.38 -20.70 4.91
CA HIS A 242 50.56 -19.82 5.12
C HIS A 242 51.06 -19.85 6.57
N LYS A 243 50.14 -19.70 7.54
CA LYS A 243 50.48 -19.75 8.98
C LYS A 243 50.93 -21.13 9.46
N SER A 244 50.69 -22.19 8.67
CA SER A 244 51.13 -23.55 8.99
C SER A 244 52.50 -23.90 8.39
N ASP A 245 53.01 -23.08 7.45
CA ASP A 245 54.35 -23.23 6.92
C ASP A 245 55.39 -22.67 7.92
N LEU A 246 56.28 -23.55 8.38
CA LEU A 246 57.32 -23.22 9.35
C LEU A 246 58.49 -22.41 8.76
N PHE A 247 58.55 -22.25 7.44
CA PHE A 247 59.63 -21.58 6.73
C PHE A 247 59.23 -20.22 6.14
N GLU A 248 57.95 -19.87 6.21
CA GLU A 248 57.43 -18.63 5.66
C GLU A 248 57.52 -17.49 6.70
N VAL A 249 58.19 -16.40 6.33
CA VAL A 249 58.43 -15.25 7.21
C VAL A 249 57.83 -14.01 6.55
N ASP A 250 56.77 -13.48 7.14
CA ASP A 250 56.19 -12.20 6.71
C ASP A 250 57.17 -11.05 6.96
N MET A 251 57.25 -10.12 6.00
CA MET A 251 58.08 -8.93 6.16
C MET A 251 57.50 -8.05 7.28
N PRO A 252 58.33 -7.49 8.18
CA PRO A 252 57.84 -6.73 9.33
C PRO A 252 56.90 -5.57 8.96
N TRP A 253 57.17 -4.89 7.85
CA TRP A 253 56.39 -3.74 7.36
C TRP A 253 54.99 -4.12 6.88
N ASP A 254 54.81 -5.38 6.47
CA ASP A 254 53.51 -5.86 6.01
C ASP A 254 52.60 -6.20 7.19
N THR A 255 53.11 -6.34 8.41
CA THR A 255 52.30 -6.75 9.57
C THR A 255 51.31 -5.65 10.04
N PRO A 256 50.15 -6.04 10.61
CA PRO A 256 49.16 -5.07 11.12
C PRO A 256 49.67 -4.14 12.23
N MET A 257 50.70 -4.56 12.95
CA MET A 257 51.39 -3.74 13.96
C MET A 257 52.05 -2.48 13.38
N PHE A 258 52.47 -2.51 12.11
CA PHE A 258 53.07 -1.37 11.41
C PHE A 258 52.13 -0.73 10.37
N GLY A 259 50.84 -1.05 10.43
CA GLY A 259 49.82 -0.49 9.54
C GLY A 259 49.62 -1.24 8.22
N GLY A 260 50.38 -2.32 7.97
CA GLY A 260 50.14 -3.24 6.84
C GLY A 260 48.96 -4.18 7.08
N ASN A 261 48.66 -5.05 6.12
CA ASN A 261 47.55 -6.02 6.23
C ASN A 261 47.99 -7.41 6.70
N GLY A 262 49.28 -7.75 6.65
CA GLY A 262 49.81 -9.11 6.68
C GLY A 262 49.56 -9.82 5.34
N TYR A 263 49.94 -11.10 5.26
CA TYR A 263 49.51 -11.95 4.14
C TYR A 263 47.98 -12.03 4.11
N ASP A 264 47.36 -11.44 3.08
CA ASP A 264 45.90 -11.35 2.94
C ASP A 264 45.30 -12.49 2.11
N GLY A 265 46.10 -13.47 1.70
CA GLY A 265 45.66 -14.57 0.83
C GLY A 265 45.29 -14.14 -0.60
N GLY A 266 45.65 -12.92 -1.00
CA GLY A 266 45.21 -12.30 -2.26
C GLY A 266 43.78 -11.77 -2.23
N LEU A 267 43.24 -11.48 -1.03
CA LEU A 267 41.87 -10.99 -0.86
C LEU A 267 41.67 -9.63 -1.53
N HIS A 268 42.62 -8.71 -1.40
CA HIS A 268 42.50 -7.38 -1.99
C HIS A 268 42.43 -7.45 -3.53
N ASP A 269 43.32 -8.23 -4.15
CA ASP A 269 43.32 -8.44 -5.60
C ASP A 269 42.05 -9.14 -6.08
N ALA A 270 41.55 -10.11 -5.32
CA ALA A 270 40.30 -10.80 -5.64
C ALA A 270 39.09 -9.85 -5.61
N VAL A 271 39.04 -8.93 -4.64
CA VAL A 271 37.99 -7.90 -4.55
C VAL A 271 38.09 -6.91 -5.70
N LEU A 272 39.30 -6.42 -6.01
CA LEU A 272 39.51 -5.46 -7.11
C LEU A 272 39.26 -6.09 -8.49
N GLY A 273 39.52 -7.38 -8.65
CA GLY A 273 39.29 -8.13 -9.89
C GLY A 273 37.87 -8.65 -10.09
N ASP A 274 37.00 -8.61 -9.07
CA ASP A 274 35.63 -9.13 -9.19
C ASP A 274 34.68 -8.10 -9.83
N SER A 275 34.27 -8.38 -11.06
CA SER A 275 33.32 -7.55 -11.79
C SER A 275 32.02 -7.26 -11.03
N TRP A 276 31.47 -8.19 -10.23
CA TRP A 276 30.23 -7.93 -9.50
C TRP A 276 30.41 -6.95 -8.36
N ILE A 277 31.60 -6.89 -7.75
CA ILE A 277 31.92 -5.91 -6.72
C ILE A 277 32.20 -4.55 -7.36
N HIS A 278 33.01 -4.51 -8.43
CA HIS A 278 33.33 -3.28 -9.13
C HIS A 278 32.09 -2.58 -9.70
N ASP A 279 31.20 -3.35 -10.33
CA ASP A 279 29.99 -2.83 -10.97
C ASP A 279 28.97 -2.24 -9.97
N LEU A 280 29.13 -2.47 -8.66
CA LEU A 280 28.32 -1.76 -7.65
C LEU A 280 28.53 -0.25 -7.70
N GLY A 281 29.70 0.22 -8.15
CA GLY A 281 29.98 1.65 -8.31
C GLY A 281 28.98 2.35 -9.24
N ASP A 282 28.40 1.63 -10.20
CA ASP A 282 27.46 2.19 -11.17
C ASP A 282 26.00 2.16 -10.69
N VAL A 283 25.68 1.36 -9.67
CA VAL A 283 24.30 1.16 -9.19
C VAL A 283 23.68 2.47 -8.72
N ALA A 284 24.38 3.23 -7.89
CA ALA A 284 23.87 4.50 -7.38
C ALA A 284 23.58 5.49 -8.53
N HIS A 285 24.51 5.61 -9.49
CA HIS A 285 24.34 6.47 -10.66
C HIS A 285 23.17 6.04 -11.56
N ALA A 286 22.99 4.73 -11.78
CA ALA A 286 21.88 4.20 -12.55
C ALA A 286 20.53 4.54 -11.89
N LEU A 287 20.42 4.35 -10.58
CA LEU A 287 19.21 4.63 -9.81
C LEU A 287 18.89 6.13 -9.72
N ASP A 288 19.88 6.99 -9.54
CA ASP A 288 19.68 8.44 -9.54
C ASP A 288 19.27 8.96 -10.93
N SER A 289 19.87 8.42 -12.00
CA SER A 289 19.46 8.73 -13.37
C SER A 289 18.01 8.32 -13.65
N SER A 290 17.61 7.11 -13.23
CA SER A 290 16.22 6.66 -13.33
C SER A 290 15.25 7.54 -12.54
N ALA A 291 15.62 7.93 -11.32
CA ALA A 291 14.79 8.80 -10.48
C ALA A 291 14.66 10.22 -11.05
N ALA A 292 15.72 10.77 -11.65
CA ALA A 292 15.70 12.11 -12.24
C ALA A 292 14.73 12.25 -13.43
N ARG A 293 14.36 11.13 -14.08
CA ARG A 293 13.34 11.09 -15.14
C ARG A 293 11.90 11.08 -14.62
N VAL A 294 11.72 10.83 -13.32
CA VAL A 294 10.39 10.77 -12.70
C VAL A 294 9.90 12.18 -12.44
N THR A 295 8.80 12.55 -13.07
CA THR A 295 8.05 13.76 -12.74
C THR A 295 6.80 13.34 -11.99
N LEU A 296 6.73 13.60 -10.68
CA LEU A 296 5.48 13.34 -9.94
C LEU A 296 4.43 14.38 -10.36
N PRO A 297 3.22 13.96 -10.78
CA PRO A 297 2.17 14.92 -11.11
C PRO A 297 1.80 15.75 -9.88
N ASP A 298 1.62 17.06 -10.07
CA ASP A 298 1.23 17.97 -8.99
C ASP A 298 -0.01 17.48 -8.24
N ALA A 299 0.02 17.57 -6.90
CA ALA A 299 -1.10 17.18 -6.04
C ALA A 299 -2.38 17.98 -6.32
N GLY A 300 -2.24 19.18 -6.90
CA GLY A 300 -3.32 19.93 -7.53
C GLY A 300 -3.22 19.77 -9.05
N GLY A 301 -3.82 18.72 -9.61
CA GLY A 301 -3.82 18.55 -11.06
C GLY A 301 -4.40 19.78 -11.80
N PRO A 302 -4.18 19.89 -13.12
CA PRO A 302 -4.63 21.04 -13.90
C PRO A 302 -6.12 21.28 -13.65
N ALA A 303 -6.49 22.55 -13.46
CA ALA A 303 -7.88 22.97 -13.47
C ALA A 303 -8.54 22.36 -14.72
N ALA A 304 -9.74 21.81 -14.56
CA ALA A 304 -10.57 21.38 -15.68
C ALA A 304 -10.50 22.44 -16.79
N PRO A 305 -10.46 22.08 -18.09
CA PRO A 305 -10.48 23.07 -19.15
C PRO A 305 -11.69 23.97 -18.94
N GLY A 306 -11.43 25.16 -18.43
CA GLY A 306 -12.46 26.10 -18.04
C GLY A 306 -13.15 26.57 -19.30
N LEU A 307 -14.47 26.40 -19.36
CA LEU A 307 -15.30 27.14 -20.28
C LEU A 307 -14.95 28.64 -20.11
N PRO A 308 -14.51 29.34 -21.18
CA PRO A 308 -14.10 30.72 -21.06
C PRO A 308 -15.34 31.58 -20.78
N GLY A 309 -15.32 32.35 -19.69
CA GLY A 309 -16.15 33.55 -19.58
C GLY A 309 -17.17 33.63 -18.44
N VAL A 310 -16.78 33.39 -17.18
CA VAL A 310 -17.52 33.94 -16.04
C VAL A 310 -16.55 34.58 -15.03
N PRO A 311 -16.67 35.88 -14.73
CA PRO A 311 -15.73 36.58 -13.85
C PRO A 311 -15.94 36.20 -12.38
N PHE A 312 -14.82 36.02 -11.69
CA PHE A 312 -14.70 35.84 -10.25
C PHE A 312 -15.35 37.00 -9.47
N LEU A 313 -16.20 36.68 -8.50
CA LEU A 313 -16.55 37.58 -7.39
C LEU A 313 -16.08 36.94 -6.07
N PRO A 314 -15.43 37.70 -5.16
CA PRO A 314 -14.93 37.18 -3.88
C PRO A 314 -16.07 37.08 -2.85
N PRO A 315 -16.02 36.13 -1.88
CA PRO A 315 -17.03 36.07 -0.84
C PRO A 315 -16.70 37.05 0.29
N LEU A 316 -17.72 37.80 0.71
CA LEU A 316 -17.75 38.63 1.90
C LEU A 316 -18.70 38.01 2.93
N ILE A 317 -18.25 37.97 4.18
CA ILE A 317 -18.98 37.99 5.47
C ILE A 317 -19.03 36.70 6.31
N ARG A 318 -18.92 36.95 7.62
CA ARG A 318 -18.65 36.14 8.81
C ARG A 318 -19.91 35.48 9.40
N LEU A 319 -19.69 34.32 10.05
CA LEU A 319 -20.25 33.72 11.30
C LEU A 319 -21.59 34.26 11.89
N PRO A 320 -22.46 33.40 12.49
CA PRO A 320 -22.17 32.83 13.82
C PRO A 320 -22.71 31.41 14.14
N VAL A 321 -22.09 30.82 15.17
CA VAL A 321 -22.47 29.59 15.90
C VAL A 321 -23.78 29.78 16.67
N PRO A 322 -24.57 28.71 16.92
CA PRO A 322 -24.92 28.43 18.32
C PRO A 322 -24.90 26.94 18.73
N LEU A 323 -24.80 26.80 20.05
CA LEU A 323 -24.67 25.66 20.97
C LEU A 323 -25.82 24.60 20.94
N PRO A 324 -25.63 23.43 21.59
CA PRO A 324 -26.52 22.28 21.47
C PRO A 324 -27.74 22.35 22.40
N ILE A 325 -28.90 21.94 21.91
CA ILE A 325 -30.10 21.68 22.72
C ILE A 325 -30.09 20.22 23.14
N ARG A 326 -29.95 19.96 24.45
CA ARG A 326 -30.37 18.70 25.08
C ARG A 326 -31.87 18.77 25.35
N LEU A 327 -32.62 17.75 24.97
CA LEU A 327 -33.92 17.44 25.54
C LEU A 327 -33.99 15.94 25.84
N ALA A 328 -34.03 15.64 27.14
CA ALA A 328 -34.37 14.33 27.68
C ALA A 328 -35.88 14.29 27.95
N SER A 329 -36.52 13.17 27.61
CA SER A 329 -37.59 12.59 28.44
C SER A 329 -37.92 11.18 27.98
N TYR A 330 -37.68 10.24 28.89
CA TYR A 330 -38.21 8.88 28.91
C TYR A 330 -39.69 8.90 29.31
N ALA A 331 -40.51 8.00 28.75
CA ALA A 331 -41.42 7.08 29.46
C ALA A 331 -42.55 6.55 28.56
N GLY A 332 -42.77 5.24 28.58
CA GLY A 332 -44.05 4.60 28.23
C GLY A 332 -43.95 3.31 27.43
N THR A 333 -43.98 2.16 28.11
CA THR A 333 -44.36 0.85 27.53
C THR A 333 -45.87 0.64 27.69
N PRO A 334 -46.50 -0.15 26.79
CA PRO A 334 -46.94 -1.48 27.21
C PRO A 334 -46.62 -2.59 26.20
N ALA A 335 -46.49 -3.79 26.74
CA ALA A 335 -46.08 -5.02 26.08
C ALA A 335 -47.17 -5.64 25.18
N LEU A 336 -46.72 -6.20 24.06
CA LEU A 336 -47.34 -7.33 23.36
C LEU A 336 -46.20 -8.28 22.96
N LEU A 337 -46.22 -9.53 23.43
CA LEU A 337 -45.48 -10.67 22.84
C LEU A 337 -46.07 -10.90 21.42
N PRO A 338 -45.37 -11.45 20.38
CA PRO A 338 -44.53 -12.66 20.44
C PRO A 338 -43.43 -12.79 19.34
N MET A 339 -42.89 -14.01 19.18
CA MET A 339 -42.02 -14.53 18.11
C MET A 339 -40.52 -14.28 18.28
N VAL A 340 -39.73 -15.33 18.01
CA VAL A 340 -38.27 -15.38 18.15
C VAL A 340 -37.65 -14.28 17.30
N ASN A 341 -37.44 -13.10 17.92
CA ASN A 341 -36.81 -11.97 17.29
C ASN A 341 -35.30 -12.24 17.27
N SER A 342 -34.69 -12.21 16.08
CA SER A 342 -33.23 -12.17 15.96
C SER A 342 -32.63 -10.84 16.44
N VAL A 343 -33.51 -9.88 16.79
CA VAL A 343 -33.18 -8.59 17.39
C VAL A 343 -32.97 -8.75 18.89
N ASP A 344 -31.79 -8.37 19.37
CA ASP A 344 -31.43 -8.32 20.78
C ASP A 344 -31.83 -6.95 21.37
N PRO A 345 -32.85 -6.89 22.24
CA PRO A 345 -33.29 -5.64 22.86
C PRO A 345 -32.29 -5.09 23.89
N GLY A 346 -31.27 -5.87 24.27
CA GLY A 346 -30.21 -5.47 25.19
C GLY A 346 -29.08 -4.66 24.53
N ILE A 347 -29.05 -4.54 23.19
CA ILE A 347 -28.05 -3.76 22.47
C ILE A 347 -28.49 -2.29 22.42
N PRO A 348 -27.78 -1.36 23.09
CA PRO A 348 -28.07 0.05 22.95
C PRO A 348 -27.68 0.53 21.55
N PHE A 349 -28.60 1.19 20.86
CA PHE A 349 -28.38 1.70 19.51
C PHE A 349 -28.89 3.12 19.34
N ALA A 350 -28.34 3.81 18.35
CA ALA A 350 -28.80 5.11 17.89
C ALA A 350 -29.17 5.01 16.40
N ASP A 351 -29.87 6.04 15.90
CA ASP A 351 -30.02 6.21 14.46
C ASP A 351 -28.63 6.28 13.79
N PRO A 352 -28.53 5.90 12.50
CA PRO A 352 -27.30 6.05 11.73
C PRO A 352 -26.72 7.47 11.82
N ILE A 353 -25.41 7.60 11.64
CA ILE A 353 -24.71 8.89 11.68
C ILE A 353 -25.36 9.92 10.76
N ALA A 354 -25.40 11.19 11.19
CA ALA A 354 -25.97 12.26 10.39
C ALA A 354 -25.26 12.41 9.02
N PRO A 355 -25.99 12.80 7.95
CA PRO A 355 -25.42 13.03 6.64
C PRO A 355 -24.34 14.11 6.70
N VAL A 356 -23.41 14.05 5.75
CA VAL A 356 -22.46 15.13 5.55
C VAL A 356 -23.24 16.39 5.12
N PRO A 357 -22.98 17.56 5.71
CA PRO A 357 -23.67 18.79 5.33
C PRO A 357 -23.55 19.06 3.82
N GLY A 358 -24.68 19.28 3.15
CA GLY A 358 -24.73 19.61 1.73
C GLY A 358 -24.75 18.43 0.75
N THR A 359 -24.62 17.17 1.22
CA THR A 359 -24.66 16.00 0.32
C THR A 359 -26.08 15.47 0.09
N THR A 360 -26.96 15.57 1.09
CA THR A 360 -28.35 15.10 1.01
C THR A 360 -29.36 16.20 1.36
N LYS A 361 -30.61 16.03 0.90
CA LYS A 361 -31.73 16.90 1.27
C LYS A 361 -32.37 16.35 2.55
N LEU A 362 -32.29 17.12 3.63
CA LEU A 362 -32.94 16.77 4.89
C LEU A 362 -34.47 16.72 4.74
N LEU A 363 -35.09 15.75 5.41
CA LEU A 363 -36.52 15.63 5.57
C LEU A 363 -37.03 16.67 6.58
N THR A 364 -38.20 17.26 6.31
CA THR A 364 -38.95 18.02 7.30
C THR A 364 -39.42 17.12 8.45
N ALA A 365 -39.75 17.68 9.61
CA ALA A 365 -40.16 16.88 10.78
C ALA A 365 -41.34 15.94 10.49
N SER A 366 -42.31 16.39 9.68
CA SER A 366 -43.46 15.56 9.27
C SER A 366 -43.04 14.42 8.32
N GLU A 367 -42.18 14.70 7.33
CA GLU A 367 -41.62 13.66 6.45
C GLU A 367 -40.80 12.63 7.24
N GLN A 368 -40.02 13.06 8.24
CA GLN A 368 -39.27 12.16 9.11
C GLN A 368 -40.20 11.22 9.88
N GLN A 369 -41.32 11.73 10.39
CA GLN A 369 -42.27 10.90 11.14
C GLN A 369 -42.98 9.88 10.25
N GLN A 370 -43.34 10.28 9.02
CA GLN A 370 -43.86 9.35 8.01
C GLN A 370 -42.82 8.28 7.66
N PHE A 371 -41.58 8.70 7.41
CA PHE A 371 -40.48 7.80 7.08
C PHE A 371 -40.21 6.80 8.20
N ARG A 372 -40.19 7.23 9.47
CA ARG A 372 -40.05 6.33 10.63
C ARG A 372 -41.20 5.34 10.73
N THR A 373 -42.41 5.75 10.38
CA THR A 373 -43.60 4.88 10.40
C THR A 373 -43.45 3.76 9.37
N TRP A 374 -43.06 4.10 8.14
CA TRP A 374 -42.72 3.12 7.10
C TRP A 374 -41.56 2.22 7.53
N MET A 375 -40.44 2.81 7.98
CA MET A 375 -39.25 2.08 8.43
C MET A 375 -39.58 1.05 9.52
N ASN A 376 -40.43 1.43 10.48
CA ASN A 376 -40.85 0.55 11.57
C ASN A 376 -41.78 -0.58 11.11
N SER A 377 -42.38 -0.49 9.91
CA SER A 377 -43.17 -1.58 9.31
C SER A 377 -42.32 -2.69 8.69
N LEU A 378 -41.03 -2.43 8.44
CA LEU A 378 -40.10 -3.40 7.85
C LEU A 378 -39.71 -4.47 8.87
N THR A 379 -39.53 -5.70 8.40
CA THR A 379 -39.06 -6.83 9.22
C THR A 379 -37.67 -6.49 9.79
N PRO A 380 -37.51 -6.45 11.12
CA PRO A 380 -36.21 -6.20 11.71
C PRO A 380 -35.38 -7.49 11.78
N GLY A 381 -34.06 -7.34 11.68
CA GLY A 381 -33.09 -8.43 11.83
C GLY A 381 -31.98 -8.06 12.82
N GLY A 382 -31.35 -9.08 13.39
CA GLY A 382 -30.04 -8.94 14.03
C GLY A 382 -28.93 -8.68 13.01
N PHE A 383 -27.67 -8.71 13.43
CA PHE A 383 -26.54 -8.55 12.52
C PHE A 383 -26.53 -9.66 11.44
N ALA A 384 -26.67 -9.31 10.17
CA ALA A 384 -26.72 -10.27 9.06
C ALA A 384 -25.42 -11.07 8.92
N GLY A 385 -24.29 -10.51 9.34
CA GLY A 385 -22.99 -11.20 9.41
C GLY A 385 -22.88 -12.23 10.54
N GLY A 386 -23.84 -12.26 11.47
CA GLY A 386 -23.75 -13.01 12.71
C GLY A 386 -22.80 -12.37 13.74
N GLY A 387 -22.65 -13.02 14.89
CA GLY A 387 -21.83 -12.49 16.00
C GLY A 387 -22.57 -11.46 16.87
N GLY A 388 -21.87 -10.98 17.91
CA GLY A 388 -22.39 -10.00 18.86
C GLY A 388 -21.84 -8.59 18.61
N PRO A 389 -22.28 -7.59 19.40
CA PRO A 389 -21.83 -6.19 19.29
C PRO A 389 -20.34 -5.98 19.57
N SER A 390 -19.65 -6.99 20.13
CA SER A 390 -18.20 -6.98 20.35
C SER A 390 -17.37 -7.40 19.13
N ASP A 391 -18.00 -7.94 18.09
CA ASP A 391 -17.31 -8.20 16.82
C ASP A 391 -16.91 -6.87 16.17
N PRO A 392 -15.68 -6.70 15.66
CA PRO A 392 -15.23 -5.42 15.08
C PRO A 392 -16.11 -4.89 13.95
N ASP A 393 -16.67 -5.78 13.11
CA ASP A 393 -17.52 -5.37 11.99
C ASP A 393 -18.87 -4.86 12.53
N ASN A 394 -19.48 -5.58 13.48
CA ASN A 394 -20.73 -5.19 14.12
C ASN A 394 -20.58 -3.94 15.00
N ALA A 395 -19.44 -3.77 15.67
CA ALA A 395 -19.12 -2.58 16.46
C ALA A 395 -18.96 -1.34 15.57
N TYR A 396 -18.37 -1.50 14.40
CA TYR A 396 -18.29 -0.45 13.40
C TYR A 396 -19.69 -0.10 12.86
N GLN A 397 -20.48 -1.10 12.47
CA GLN A 397 -21.86 -0.93 12.04
C GLN A 397 -22.72 -0.20 13.08
N LEU A 398 -22.67 -0.59 14.35
CA LEU A 398 -23.39 0.08 15.43
C LEU A 398 -23.04 1.56 15.54
N ARG A 399 -21.77 1.90 15.34
CA ARG A 399 -21.27 3.28 15.40
C ARG A 399 -21.73 4.11 14.19
N THR A 400 -21.82 3.51 13.01
CA THR A 400 -22.03 4.23 11.74
C THR A 400 -23.44 4.11 11.20
N SER A 401 -23.93 2.87 11.07
CA SER A 401 -25.21 2.52 10.47
C SER A 401 -26.30 2.23 11.51
N GLY A 402 -25.94 2.06 12.78
CA GLY A 402 -26.90 1.78 13.85
C GLY A 402 -27.36 0.31 13.87
N TYR A 403 -28.53 0.09 14.48
CA TYR A 403 -29.18 -1.21 14.69
C TYR A 403 -30.66 -0.97 15.01
N PRO A 404 -31.60 -1.93 14.82
CA PRO A 404 -31.45 -3.20 14.11
C PRO A 404 -31.38 -3.01 12.61
N GLU A 405 -30.85 -4.02 11.92
CA GLU A 405 -30.95 -4.11 10.47
C GLU A 405 -32.41 -4.29 10.05
N ARG A 406 -32.75 -3.90 8.82
CA ARG A 406 -34.13 -4.03 8.31
C ARG A 406 -34.15 -4.64 6.92
N GLU A 407 -35.09 -5.56 6.72
CA GLU A 407 -35.32 -6.22 5.43
C GLU A 407 -36.15 -5.30 4.52
N VAL A 408 -35.51 -4.74 3.51
CA VAL A 408 -36.15 -3.90 2.48
C VAL A 408 -36.64 -4.79 1.33
N PRO A 409 -37.94 -4.77 0.97
CA PRO A 409 -38.49 -5.60 -0.10
C PRO A 409 -37.80 -5.43 -1.45
N LEU A 410 -37.54 -6.56 -2.13
CA LEU A 410 -37.05 -6.60 -3.52
C LEU A 410 -38.16 -7.12 -4.44
N ALA A 411 -38.33 -6.49 -5.61
CA ALA A 411 -39.36 -6.89 -6.57
C ALA A 411 -39.14 -8.35 -7.04
N GLY A 412 -40.19 -9.17 -6.98
CA GLY A 412 -40.17 -10.56 -7.45
C GLY A 412 -39.29 -11.52 -6.64
N LYS A 413 -38.91 -11.15 -5.40
CA LYS A 413 -38.13 -12.00 -4.49
C LYS A 413 -38.89 -12.25 -3.19
N ASN A 414 -38.81 -13.49 -2.69
CA ASN A 414 -39.41 -13.90 -1.41
C ASN A 414 -38.62 -13.42 -0.19
N ARG A 415 -37.40 -12.93 -0.40
CA ARG A 415 -36.53 -12.30 0.61
C ARG A 415 -36.05 -10.96 0.09
N GLY A 416 -36.11 -9.96 0.94
CA GLY A 416 -35.62 -8.61 0.69
C GLY A 416 -34.10 -8.49 0.81
N LEU A 417 -33.65 -7.24 0.81
CA LEU A 417 -32.27 -6.86 1.10
C LEU A 417 -32.20 -6.46 2.57
N MET A 418 -31.38 -7.15 3.36
CA MET A 418 -31.04 -6.67 4.70
C MET A 418 -30.15 -5.45 4.54
N VAL A 419 -30.54 -4.36 5.19
CA VAL A 419 -29.80 -3.10 5.20
C VAL A 419 -29.32 -2.84 6.61
N ASP A 420 -28.03 -2.53 6.75
CA ASP A 420 -27.37 -2.26 8.03
C ASP A 420 -28.09 -1.18 8.85
N GLY A 421 -28.47 -0.10 8.17
CA GLY A 421 -29.09 1.08 8.77
C GLY A 421 -30.03 1.81 7.83
N ILE A 422 -31.08 2.42 8.38
CA ILE A 422 -31.97 3.32 7.63
C ILE A 422 -32.05 4.64 8.38
N ARG A 423 -31.60 5.73 7.73
CA ARG A 423 -31.42 7.04 8.35
C ARG A 423 -32.65 7.92 8.15
N PRO A 424 -33.42 8.23 9.22
CA PRO A 424 -34.68 8.95 9.05
C PRO A 424 -34.52 10.44 8.74
N VAL A 425 -33.35 11.03 9.01
CA VAL A 425 -33.15 12.48 8.83
C VAL A 425 -33.17 12.91 7.36
N ASP A 426 -32.79 12.03 6.44
CA ASP A 426 -32.72 12.28 5.00
C ASP A 426 -33.30 11.14 4.15
N GLY A 427 -33.72 10.04 4.78
CA GLY A 427 -34.35 8.89 4.12
C GLY A 427 -33.35 7.99 3.38
N TYR A 428 -32.09 7.98 3.79
CA TYR A 428 -31.03 7.19 3.16
C TYR A 428 -30.87 5.82 3.82
N LEU A 429 -30.57 4.81 3.02
CA LEU A 429 -29.99 3.55 3.49
C LEU A 429 -28.53 3.81 3.86
N VAL A 430 -28.04 3.27 4.97
CA VAL A 430 -26.66 3.45 5.43
C VAL A 430 -26.02 2.09 5.59
N GLU A 431 -24.98 1.83 4.80
CA GLU A 431 -24.25 0.56 4.75
C GLU A 431 -22.86 0.75 5.38
N ALA A 432 -22.50 -0.12 6.31
CA ALA A 432 -21.21 -0.11 6.98
C ALA A 432 -20.24 -1.10 6.30
N LYS A 433 -19.25 -0.57 5.57
CA LYS A 433 -18.16 -1.39 5.02
C LYS A 433 -16.92 -1.26 5.90
N HIS A 434 -16.84 -2.11 6.91
CA HIS A 434 -15.67 -2.20 7.79
C HIS A 434 -14.53 -2.93 7.10
N VAL A 435 -13.45 -2.22 6.83
CA VAL A 435 -12.16 -2.79 6.46
C VAL A 435 -11.49 -3.18 7.77
N ARG A 436 -11.27 -4.48 8.00
CA ARG A 436 -10.71 -5.00 9.26
C ARG A 436 -9.27 -4.56 9.55
N ASP A 437 -8.58 -4.04 8.54
CA ASP A 437 -7.23 -3.51 8.63
C ASP A 437 -7.07 -2.33 7.65
N PRO A 438 -7.78 -1.20 7.89
CA PRO A 438 -7.87 -0.10 6.93
C PRO A 438 -6.51 0.56 6.67
N ASP A 439 -5.63 0.46 7.67
CA ASP A 439 -4.34 1.12 7.76
C ASP A 439 -3.19 0.10 7.85
N CYS A 440 -3.45 -1.20 7.65
CA CYS A 440 -2.50 -2.29 7.90
C CYS A 440 -1.89 -2.34 9.33
N LYS A 441 -2.50 -1.63 10.31
CA LYS A 441 -2.00 -1.46 11.68
C LYS A 441 -1.87 -2.76 12.48
N LYS A 442 -2.70 -3.77 12.21
CA LYS A 442 -2.67 -5.05 12.96
C LYS A 442 -1.76 -6.10 12.31
N LYS A 443 -1.10 -5.77 11.20
CA LYS A 443 -0.17 -6.65 10.49
C LYS A 443 1.11 -5.90 10.15
N SER A 444 1.78 -5.33 11.16
CA SER A 444 3.14 -4.80 10.97
C SER A 444 4.03 -5.92 10.41
N PHE A 445 4.35 -5.85 9.13
CA PHE A 445 5.22 -6.76 8.39
C PHE A 445 6.67 -6.55 8.83
N ARG A 446 7.00 -7.03 10.03
CA ARG A 446 8.34 -6.85 10.63
C ARG A 446 9.39 -7.86 10.11
N SER A 447 9.05 -8.64 9.09
CA SER A 447 9.97 -9.51 8.35
C SER A 447 9.47 -9.74 6.93
N LEU A 448 10.39 -9.89 5.98
CA LEU A 448 10.08 -10.17 4.58
C LEU A 448 9.27 -11.49 4.43
N ASP A 449 9.55 -12.49 5.27
CA ASP A 449 8.81 -13.76 5.34
C ASP A 449 7.30 -13.58 5.60
N ARG A 450 6.92 -12.55 6.37
CA ARG A 450 5.52 -12.29 6.71
C ARG A 450 4.80 -11.48 5.63
N LEU A 451 5.53 -10.72 4.83
CA LEU A 451 5.04 -10.06 3.62
C LEU A 451 4.69 -11.12 2.55
N GLU A 452 5.50 -12.16 2.45
CA GLU A 452 5.27 -13.32 1.59
C GLU A 452 3.95 -14.04 1.95
N GLU A 453 3.65 -14.27 3.23
CA GLU A 453 2.42 -14.97 3.63
C GLU A 453 1.10 -14.22 3.31
N THR A 454 1.12 -12.89 3.24
CA THR A 454 -0.08 -12.05 3.05
C THR A 454 -0.29 -11.53 1.64
N LEU A 455 0.78 -11.22 0.91
CA LEU A 455 0.69 -10.70 -0.45
C LEU A 455 0.92 -11.80 -1.49
N THR A 456 1.30 -13.03 -1.12
CA THR A 456 1.68 -14.16 -2.02
C THR A 456 0.64 -15.25 -2.12
N LYS A 457 -0.59 -14.89 -2.51
CA LYS A 457 -1.46 -15.87 -3.17
C LYS A 457 -1.17 -15.82 -4.67
N PRO A 458 -0.66 -16.90 -5.28
CA PRO A 458 -0.42 -16.93 -6.72
C PRO A 458 -1.74 -16.74 -7.46
N VAL A 459 -1.71 -15.98 -8.56
CA VAL A 459 -2.81 -15.91 -9.53
C VAL A 459 -3.12 -17.34 -9.94
N LYS A 460 -4.28 -17.86 -9.54
CA LYS A 460 -4.65 -19.21 -9.93
C LYS A 460 -4.82 -19.22 -11.43
N VAL A 461 -4.18 -20.17 -12.11
CA VAL A 461 -4.38 -20.43 -13.53
C VAL A 461 -4.99 -21.82 -13.59
N ASP A 462 -6.13 -21.96 -14.28
CA ASP A 462 -6.75 -23.26 -14.48
C ASP A 462 -5.89 -24.14 -15.40
N SER A 463 -6.26 -25.41 -15.51
CA SER A 463 -5.59 -26.39 -16.36
C SER A 463 -5.65 -26.08 -17.87
N GLN A 464 -6.27 -24.97 -18.27
CA GLN A 464 -6.38 -24.50 -19.65
C GLN A 464 -5.54 -23.23 -19.90
N GLY A 465 -4.74 -22.79 -18.92
CA GLY A 465 -3.89 -21.60 -19.05
C GLY A 465 -4.66 -20.28 -18.88
N LYS A 466 -5.91 -20.34 -18.38
CA LYS A 466 -6.74 -19.16 -18.12
C LYS A 466 -6.69 -18.82 -16.64
N ILE A 467 -6.69 -17.53 -16.31
CA ILE A 467 -6.75 -17.09 -14.91
C ILE A 467 -8.04 -17.65 -14.27
N ALA A 468 -7.86 -18.54 -13.30
CA ALA A 468 -8.92 -19.12 -12.49
C ALA A 468 -9.34 -18.14 -11.39
N TRP A 469 -10.65 -18.06 -11.17
CA TRP A 469 -11.33 -17.17 -10.24
C TRP A 469 -10.73 -17.23 -8.82
N ASP A 470 -10.22 -16.10 -8.33
CA ASP A 470 -9.72 -15.92 -6.96
C ASP A 470 -10.75 -15.15 -6.10
N PRO A 471 -11.32 -15.76 -5.05
CA PRO A 471 -12.30 -15.11 -4.18
C PRO A 471 -11.77 -13.94 -3.33
N VAL A 472 -10.48 -13.59 -3.41
CA VAL A 472 -9.89 -12.40 -2.78
C VAL A 472 -9.59 -11.30 -3.82
N ILE A 473 -9.25 -11.66 -5.07
CA ILE A 473 -8.84 -10.73 -6.13
C ILE A 473 -9.95 -10.48 -7.18
N ASP A 474 -10.80 -11.47 -7.44
CA ASP A 474 -11.90 -11.45 -8.42
C ASP A 474 -13.30 -11.31 -7.78
N SER A 475 -13.41 -11.50 -6.46
CA SER A 475 -14.68 -11.30 -5.72
C SER A 475 -15.05 -9.84 -5.53
N MET A 476 -14.06 -8.94 -5.46
CA MET A 476 -14.28 -7.50 -5.24
C MET A 476 -15.25 -6.91 -6.26
N TYR A 477 -15.27 -7.38 -7.51
CA TYR A 477 -16.15 -6.76 -8.52
C TYR A 477 -17.52 -7.42 -8.63
N ALA A 478 -17.58 -8.75 -8.76
CA ALA A 478 -18.84 -9.42 -9.07
C ALA A 478 -19.77 -9.55 -7.84
N GLY A 479 -19.23 -9.58 -6.62
CA GLY A 479 -20.03 -9.57 -5.38
C GLY A 479 -20.59 -8.18 -5.10
N ASP A 480 -19.70 -7.19 -5.05
CA ASP A 480 -20.03 -5.79 -4.74
C ASP A 480 -20.95 -5.17 -5.79
N GLU A 481 -20.72 -5.42 -7.09
CA GLU A 481 -21.62 -4.93 -8.14
C GLU A 481 -23.02 -5.54 -8.01
N LYS A 482 -23.12 -6.85 -7.75
CA LYS A 482 -24.42 -7.51 -7.52
C LYS A 482 -25.13 -6.94 -6.31
N GLU A 483 -24.40 -6.60 -5.25
CA GLU A 483 -24.95 -5.98 -4.06
C GLU A 483 -25.49 -4.58 -4.37
N LEU A 484 -24.73 -3.73 -5.05
CA LEU A 484 -25.17 -2.40 -5.48
C LEU A 484 -26.38 -2.47 -6.42
N VAL A 485 -26.41 -3.44 -7.33
CA VAL A 485 -27.58 -3.68 -8.19
C VAL A 485 -28.81 -4.06 -7.35
N ARG A 486 -28.66 -4.83 -6.27
CA ARG A 486 -29.78 -5.11 -5.35
C ARG A 486 -30.24 -3.86 -4.61
N TYR A 487 -29.32 -3.01 -4.17
CA TYR A 487 -29.67 -1.71 -3.57
C TYR A 487 -30.44 -0.81 -4.54
N LYS A 488 -29.99 -0.74 -5.80
CA LYS A 488 -30.70 -0.04 -6.87
C LYS A 488 -32.10 -0.59 -7.09
N GLN A 489 -32.24 -1.91 -7.20
CA GLN A 489 -33.53 -2.58 -7.34
C GLN A 489 -34.45 -2.34 -6.14
N ALA A 490 -33.91 -2.28 -4.93
CA ALA A 490 -34.65 -1.93 -3.73
C ALA A 490 -35.19 -0.50 -3.81
N MET A 491 -34.38 0.47 -4.26
CA MET A 491 -34.79 1.87 -4.43
C MET A 491 -35.79 2.08 -5.58
N GLU A 492 -35.70 1.28 -6.64
CA GLU A 492 -36.64 1.34 -7.77
C GLU A 492 -37.98 0.64 -7.47
N ASN A 493 -38.06 -0.14 -6.39
CA ASN A 493 -39.29 -0.84 -5.99
C ASN A 493 -40.33 0.15 -5.45
N PRO A 494 -41.56 0.20 -6.02
CA PRO A 494 -42.62 1.10 -5.54
C PRO A 494 -43.00 0.92 -4.07
N ALA A 495 -42.76 -0.26 -3.48
CA ALA A 495 -42.99 -0.52 -2.06
C ALA A 495 -42.04 0.24 -1.12
N ASN A 496 -40.99 0.84 -1.68
CA ASN A 496 -39.91 1.52 -0.96
C ASN A 496 -39.76 2.98 -1.42
N SER A 497 -40.84 3.61 -1.86
CA SER A 497 -40.88 4.97 -2.41
C SER A 497 -40.29 6.06 -1.49
N GLU A 498 -40.17 5.74 -0.21
CA GLU A 498 -39.64 6.55 0.87
C GLU A 498 -38.11 6.68 0.80
N ILE A 499 -37.41 5.71 0.19
CA ILE A 499 -35.95 5.67 0.12
C ILE A 499 -35.43 6.72 -0.86
N ARG A 500 -34.49 7.56 -0.39
CA ARG A 500 -33.92 8.66 -1.18
C ARG A 500 -32.51 8.42 -1.70
N GLY A 501 -31.84 7.35 -1.26
CA GLY A 501 -30.49 6.99 -1.69
C GLY A 501 -29.80 6.01 -0.75
N LEU A 502 -28.57 5.64 -1.10
CA LEU A 502 -27.65 4.83 -0.30
C LEU A 502 -26.46 5.67 0.18
N GLU A 503 -26.01 5.49 1.41
CA GLU A 503 -24.73 6.01 1.90
C GLU A 503 -23.85 4.83 2.34
N ILE A 504 -22.71 4.61 1.68
CA ILE A 504 -21.71 3.62 2.12
C ILE A 504 -20.69 4.32 3.00
N VAL A 505 -20.60 3.89 4.26
CA VAL A 505 -19.66 4.41 5.24
C VAL A 505 -18.54 3.39 5.43
N THR A 506 -17.30 3.79 5.23
CA THR A 506 -16.13 2.91 5.37
C THR A 506 -15.00 3.58 6.14
N ASN A 507 -14.24 2.78 6.87
CA ASN A 507 -13.04 3.20 7.60
C ASN A 507 -11.76 3.12 6.76
N GLY A 508 -11.84 2.78 5.46
CA GLY A 508 -10.72 2.86 4.52
C GLY A 508 -10.90 4.05 3.57
N LYS A 509 -9.97 5.02 3.58
CA LYS A 509 -10.09 6.24 2.76
C LYS A 509 -10.07 5.92 1.26
N ASP A 510 -9.14 5.05 0.85
CA ASP A 510 -9.03 4.59 -0.54
C ASP A 510 -10.26 3.74 -0.94
N ASN A 511 -10.80 2.96 0.00
CA ASN A 511 -12.01 2.16 -0.22
C ASN A 511 -13.25 3.04 -0.42
N ALA A 512 -13.32 4.21 0.20
CA ALA A 512 -14.44 5.14 -0.02
C ALA A 512 -14.47 5.61 -1.49
N ALA A 513 -13.32 5.98 -2.07
CA ALA A 513 -13.21 6.35 -3.47
C ALA A 513 -13.57 5.18 -4.43
N TYR A 514 -13.20 3.96 -4.06
CA TYR A 514 -13.61 2.74 -4.77
C TYR A 514 -15.13 2.56 -4.78
N TRP A 515 -15.76 2.53 -3.60
CA TRP A 515 -17.21 2.35 -3.47
C TRP A 515 -17.97 3.45 -4.20
N GLN A 516 -17.47 4.69 -4.18
CA GLN A 516 -18.09 5.80 -4.91
C GLN A 516 -18.13 5.56 -6.40
N SER A 517 -17.02 5.06 -6.93
CA SER A 517 -16.87 4.76 -8.34
C SER A 517 -17.77 3.59 -8.73
N MET A 518 -17.90 2.57 -7.87
CA MET A 518 -18.81 1.43 -8.08
C MET A 518 -20.29 1.85 -8.08
N MET A 519 -20.68 2.76 -7.17
CA MET A 519 -22.03 3.33 -7.16
C MET A 519 -22.32 4.14 -8.44
N ALA A 520 -21.34 4.94 -8.89
CA ALA A 520 -21.47 5.70 -10.13
C ALA A 520 -21.62 4.78 -11.36
N MET A 521 -20.82 3.69 -11.44
CA MET A 521 -20.87 2.71 -12.54
C MET A 521 -22.20 1.94 -12.58
N SER A 522 -22.67 1.45 -11.44
CA SER A 522 -23.96 0.72 -11.34
C SER A 522 -25.18 1.65 -11.49
N GLY A 523 -24.96 2.97 -11.45
CA GLY A 523 -26.02 3.97 -11.39
C GLY A 523 -26.86 3.85 -10.12
N THR A 524 -26.26 3.36 -9.04
CA THR A 524 -26.91 3.22 -7.73
C THR A 524 -26.94 4.58 -7.06
N PRO A 525 -28.12 5.17 -6.78
CA PRO A 525 -28.21 6.50 -6.21
C PRO A 525 -27.60 6.58 -4.81
N GLY A 526 -26.63 7.47 -4.59
CA GLY A 526 -26.09 7.67 -3.25
C GLY A 526 -24.69 8.27 -3.13
N SER A 527 -24.11 8.14 -1.95
CA SER A 527 -22.79 8.66 -1.61
C SER A 527 -21.94 7.70 -0.79
N THR A 528 -20.65 7.98 -0.74
CA THR A 528 -19.71 7.29 0.13
C THR A 528 -19.03 8.25 1.07
N ARG A 529 -18.66 7.76 2.24
CA ARG A 529 -18.05 8.55 3.29
C ARG A 529 -16.96 7.76 4.00
N TYR A 530 -15.81 8.41 4.17
CA TYR A 530 -14.76 7.93 5.05
C TYR A 530 -15.06 8.30 6.51
N VAL A 531 -15.12 7.31 7.39
CA VAL A 531 -15.26 7.47 8.85
C VAL A 531 -14.30 6.49 9.55
N PRO A 532 -13.22 6.96 10.18
CA PRO A 532 -12.22 6.09 10.81
C PRO A 532 -12.75 5.28 12.00
#